data_AF-A0A356T5H3-F1
#
_entry.id   AF-A0A356T5H3-F1
#
_cell.length_a   1.000
_cell.length_b   1.000
_cell.length_c   1.000
_cell.angle_alpha   90.00
_cell.angle_beta   90.00
_cell.angle_gamma   90.00
#
_symmetry.space_group_name_H-M   'P 1'
#
loop_
_entity.id
_entity.type
_entity.pdbx_description
1 polymer ?
#
loop_
_entity_poly.entity_id
_entity_poly.type
_entity_poly.pdbx_seq_one_letter_code
_entity_poly.pdbx_strand_id
1 'polypeptide(L)'
;MSDGGQWWVYVLLSADGARTYVGITTDVARRLRQHNGALVGGARSTRAGRPWTVAARRGPFESRGDASRREAEIKRLRGRRRLNAP
;
A
#
# COMPACT_ATOMS: atom_id res chain seq x y z
N MET A 1 13.65 11.12 -18.83
CA MET A 1 13.90 11.53 -17.44
C MET A 1 13.16 10.55 -16.55
N SER A 2 13.84 9.48 -16.14
CA SER A 2 13.27 8.52 -15.19
C SER A 2 13.30 9.19 -13.83
N ASP A 3 12.13 9.50 -13.29
CA ASP A 3 11.98 10.14 -11.98
C ASP A 3 12.56 9.19 -10.92
N GLY A 4 13.77 9.47 -10.45
CA GLY A 4 14.70 8.55 -9.77
C GLY A 4 14.34 8.09 -8.37
N GLY A 5 13.05 7.96 -8.05
CA GLY A 5 12.57 7.43 -6.79
C GLY A 5 12.21 5.95 -6.91
N GLN A 6 12.72 5.10 -6.01
CA GLN A 6 12.27 3.71 -5.89
C GLN A 6 10.81 3.66 -5.45
N TRP A 7 9.94 3.13 -6.31
CA TRP A 7 8.52 2.97 -5.99
C TRP A 7 8.24 1.61 -5.37
N TRP A 8 7.32 1.57 -4.42
CA TRP A 8 6.87 0.37 -3.74
C TRP A 8 5.37 0.23 -3.86
N VAL A 9 4.90 -1.00 -4.04
CA VAL A 9 3.49 -1.36 -3.81
C VAL A 9 3.41 -1.96 -2.42
N TYR A 10 2.50 -1.50 -1.59
CA TYR A 10 2.30 -2.01 -0.23
C TYR A 10 0.87 -2.51 -0.04
N VAL A 11 0.73 -3.50 0.83
CA VAL A 11 -0.56 -4.00 1.30
C VAL A 11 -0.63 -3.80 2.81
N LEU A 12 -1.62 -3.04 3.24
CA LEU A 12 -1.94 -2.88 4.66
C LEU A 12 -3.00 -3.88 5.08
N LEU A 13 -2.94 -4.31 6.33
CA LEU A 13 -3.95 -5.12 7.00
C LEU A 13 -4.47 -4.37 8.22
N SER A 14 -5.79 -4.33 8.39
CA SER A 14 -6.42 -3.77 9.59
C SER A 14 -6.15 -4.65 10.81
N ALA A 15 -6.26 -4.08 12.01
CA ALA A 15 -6.03 -4.82 13.27
C ALA A 15 -6.92 -6.08 13.41
N ASP A 16 -8.17 -6.01 12.96
CA ASP A 16 -9.11 -7.15 12.94
C ASP A 16 -8.79 -8.20 11.86
N GLY A 17 -7.81 -7.94 10.97
CA GLY A 17 -7.42 -8.82 9.88
C GLY A 17 -8.49 -9.01 8.80
N ALA A 18 -9.57 -8.23 8.81
CA ALA A 18 -10.70 -8.35 7.89
C ALA A 18 -10.55 -7.47 6.65
N ARG A 19 -9.82 -6.35 6.75
CA ARG A 19 -9.67 -5.39 5.66
C ARG A 19 -8.24 -5.31 5.20
N THR A 20 -8.10 -5.14 3.88
CA THR A 20 -6.81 -4.88 3.24
C THR A 20 -6.89 -3.56 2.49
N TYR A 21 -5.80 -2.83 2.45
CA TYR A 21 -5.64 -1.66 1.58
C TYR A 21 -4.39 -1.83 0.72
N VAL A 22 -4.45 -1.44 -0.55
CA VAL A 22 -3.32 -1.53 -1.48
C VAL A 22 -3.03 -0.13 -2.01
N GLY A 23 -1.77 0.26 -1.97
CA GLY A 23 -1.32 1.56 -2.47
C GLY A 23 0.11 1.50 -3.00
N ILE A 24 0.53 2.57 -3.67
CA ILE A 24 1.93 2.79 -4.07
C ILE A 24 2.53 4.01 -3.40
N THR A 25 3.84 3.98 -3.17
CA THR A 25 4.59 5.11 -2.62
C THR A 25 6.09 4.91 -2.76
N THR A 26 6.86 6.00 -2.69
CA THR A 26 8.31 5.97 -2.48
C THR A 26 8.70 5.83 -1.01
N ASP A 27 7.77 6.04 -0.06
CA ASP A 27 8.02 5.95 1.38
C ASP A 27 6.85 5.28 2.11
N VAL A 28 7.01 3.98 2.36
CA VAL A 28 5.99 3.13 3.00
C VAL A 28 5.78 3.52 4.47
N ALA A 29 6.84 3.87 5.19
CA ALA A 29 6.76 4.22 6.61
C ALA A 29 5.94 5.51 6.81
N ARG A 30 6.20 6.53 5.99
CA ARG A 30 5.41 7.76 5.98
C ARG A 30 3.96 7.49 5.61
N ARG A 31 3.69 6.68 4.58
CA ARG A 31 2.29 6.34 4.23
C ARG A 31 1.56 5.58 5.33
N LEU A 32 2.23 4.65 6.02
CA LEU A 32 1.64 3.95 7.15
C LEU A 32 1.18 4.93 8.25
N ARG A 33 2.06 5.87 8.63
CA ARG A 33 1.74 6.91 9.62
C ARG A 33 0.55 7.77 9.18
N GLN A 34 0.46 8.12 7.90
CA GLN A 34 -0.67 8.87 7.35
C GLN A 34 -1.98 8.08 7.39
N HIS A 35 -1.95 6.80 7.00
CA HIS A 35 -3.13 5.93 7.08
C HIS A 35 -3.59 5.70 8.52
N ASN A 36 -2.66 5.64 9.48
CA ASN A 36 -2.96 5.55 10.91
C ASN A 36 -3.33 6.89 11.57
N GLY A 37 -3.26 8.01 10.85
CA GLY A 37 -3.66 9.32 11.36
C GLY A 37 -2.61 10.02 12.21
N ALA A 38 -1.41 9.46 12.33
CA ALA A 38 -0.27 10.12 12.95
C ALA A 38 0.29 11.27 12.09
N LEU A 39 -0.05 11.29 10.79
CA LEU A 39 0.29 12.35 9.84
C LEU A 39 -0.93 12.66 8.95
N VAL A 40 -1.03 13.88 8.44
CA VAL A 40 -2.08 14.27 7.49
C VAL A 40 -1.86 13.64 6.10
N GLY A 41 -2.93 13.46 5.32
CA GLY A 41 -2.84 12.99 3.92
C GLY A 41 -2.98 11.48 3.70
N GLY A 42 -3.56 10.75 4.67
CA GLY A 42 -4.00 9.36 4.50
C GLY A 42 -5.35 9.28 3.78
N ALA A 43 -5.62 8.17 3.09
CA ALA A 43 -6.88 7.96 2.40
C ALA A 43 -8.09 7.94 3.36
N ARG A 44 -9.21 8.56 2.97
CA ARG A 44 -10.42 8.65 3.82
C ARG A 44 -10.95 7.27 4.21
N SER A 45 -10.94 6.32 3.27
CA SER A 45 -11.41 4.94 3.48
C SER A 45 -10.59 4.17 4.50
N THR A 46 -9.34 4.55 4.76
CA THR A 46 -8.49 3.84 5.73
C THR A 46 -8.75 4.29 7.17
N ARG A 47 -9.64 5.26 7.44
CA ARG A 47 -9.96 5.64 8.82
C ARG A 47 -10.61 4.50 9.61
N ALA A 48 -11.50 3.75 8.97
CA ALA A 48 -12.29 2.68 9.61
C ALA A 48 -11.52 1.38 9.91
N GLY A 49 -10.31 1.21 9.34
CA GLY A 49 -9.50 -0.01 9.55
C GLY A 49 -8.27 0.21 10.43
N ARG A 50 -8.16 1.35 11.11
CA ARG A 50 -7.04 1.64 12.00
C ARG A 50 -7.09 0.75 13.26
N PRO A 51 -5.93 0.44 13.87
CA PRO A 51 -4.60 0.65 13.32
C PRO A 51 -4.31 -0.34 12.19
N TRP A 52 -3.56 0.15 11.19
CA TRP A 52 -3.04 -0.63 10.08
C TRP A 52 -1.61 -1.07 10.36
N THR A 53 -1.26 -2.25 9.85
CA THR A 53 0.11 -2.75 9.75
C THR A 53 0.47 -2.98 8.29
N VAL A 54 1.75 -2.90 7.95
CA VAL A 54 2.24 -3.30 6.62
C VAL A 54 2.36 -4.82 6.60
N ALA A 55 1.45 -5.48 5.89
CA ALA A 55 1.43 -6.92 5.80
C ALA A 55 2.22 -7.47 4.60
N ALA A 56 2.35 -6.68 3.53
CA ALA A 56 3.20 -7.03 2.39
C ALA A 56 3.75 -5.79 1.69
N ARG A 57 4.90 -5.96 1.01
CA ARG A 57 5.51 -4.96 0.12
C ARG A 57 6.06 -5.65 -1.14
N ARG A 58 6.02 -4.98 -2.28
CA ARG A 58 6.57 -5.41 -3.57
C ARG A 58 7.35 -4.26 -4.19
N GLY A 59 8.43 -4.59 -4.90
CA GLY A 59 9.38 -3.63 -5.46
C GLY A 59 10.81 -3.88 -4.95
N PRO A 60 11.72 -2.91 -5.12
CA PRO A 60 11.46 -1.59 -5.70
C PRO A 60 11.13 -1.67 -7.20
N PHE A 61 10.34 -0.70 -7.67
CA PHE A 61 10.02 -0.48 -9.08
C PHE A 61 10.70 0.81 -9.55
N GLU A 62 11.16 0.80 -10.80
CA GLU A 62 11.93 1.91 -11.38
C GLU A 62 11.08 3.15 -11.67
N SER A 63 9.76 2.96 -11.86
CA SER A 63 8.85 4.05 -12.14
C SER A 63 7.52 3.91 -11.41
N ARG A 64 6.84 5.06 -11.27
CA ARG A 64 5.44 5.09 -10.83
C ARG A 64 4.55 4.24 -11.73
N GLY A 65 4.84 4.22 -13.04
CA GLY A 65 4.09 3.45 -14.02
C GLY A 65 4.13 1.96 -13.73
N ASP A 66 5.32 1.41 -13.48
CA ASP A 66 5.51 -0.01 -13.17
C ASP A 66 4.84 -0.39 -11.86
N ALA A 67 5.01 0.43 -10.83
CA ALA A 67 4.33 0.25 -9.56
C ALA A 67 2.79 0.31 -9.72
N SER A 68 2.27 1.22 -10.55
CA SER A 68 0.82 1.35 -10.81
C SER A 68 0.25 0.13 -11.53
N ARG A 69 0.98 -0.43 -12.51
CA ARG A 69 0.58 -1.68 -13.16
C ARG A 69 0.49 -2.83 -12.17
N ARG A 70 1.53 -2.97 -11.31
CA ARG A 70 1.51 -4.01 -10.27
C ARG A 70 0.41 -3.78 -9.23
N GLU A 71 0.17 -2.54 -8.83
CA GLU A 71 -0.93 -2.19 -7.93
C GLU A 71 -2.30 -2.63 -8.50
N ALA A 72 -2.54 -2.38 -9.79
CA ALA A 72 -3.77 -2.78 -10.46
C ALA A 72 -3.97 -4.30 -10.46
N GLU A 73 -2.91 -5.07 -10.71
CA GLU A 73 -2.93 -6.53 -10.63
C GLU A 73 -3.28 -7.03 -9.22
N ILE A 74 -2.63 -6.50 -8.18
CA ILE A 74 -2.93 -6.87 -6.79
C ILE A 74 -4.36 -6.47 -6.41
N LYS A 75 -4.86 -5.33 -6.89
CA LYS A 75 -6.24 -4.88 -6.65
C LYS A 75 -7.28 -5.82 -7.27
N ARG A 76 -6.95 -6.59 -8.31
CA ARG A 76 -7.84 -7.65 -8.87
C ARG A 76 -8.05 -8.79 -7.88
N LEU A 77 -7.08 -9.07 -7.01
CA LEU A 77 -7.27 -9.99 -5.89
C LEU A 77 -8.24 -9.39 -4.85
N ARG A 78 -8.79 -10.24 -3.98
CA ARG A 78 -9.76 -9.85 -2.94
C ARG A 78 -9.33 -10.35 -1.56
N GLY A 79 -9.61 -9.56 -0.53
CA GLY A 79 -9.33 -9.90 0.86
C GLY A 79 -7.86 -10.30 1.09
N ARG A 80 -7.66 -11.32 1.92
CA ARG A 80 -6.32 -11.81 2.30
C ARG A 80 -5.48 -12.38 1.16
N ARG A 81 -6.07 -12.70 -0.01
CA ARG A 81 -5.28 -13.11 -1.19
C ARG A 81 -4.29 -12.05 -1.65
N ARG A 82 -4.56 -10.77 -1.35
CA ARG A 82 -3.64 -9.66 -1.66
C ARG A 82 -2.30 -9.76 -0.92
N LEU A 83 -2.26 -10.42 0.24
CA LEU A 83 -1.05 -10.54 1.07
C LEU A 83 0.02 -11.39 0.37
N ASN A 84 -0.45 -12.41 -0.35
CA ASN A 84 0.38 -13.39 -1.06
C ASN A 84 0.37 -13.17 -2.56
N ALA A 85 0.01 -11.96 -3.02
CA ALA A 85 0.12 -11.64 -4.44
C ALA A 85 1.55 -11.90 -4.89
N PRO A 86 1.77 -12.53 -6.05
CA PRO A 86 3.11 -12.87 -6.52
C PRO A 86 4.00 -11.62 -6.67
#